data_AF-A0A815MGW2-F1
#
_entry.id   AF-A0A815MGW2-F1
#
_cell.length_a   1.000
_cell.length_b   1.000
_cell.length_c   1.000
_cell.angle_alpha   90.00
_cell.angle_beta   90.00
_cell.angle_gamma   90.00
#
_symmetry.space_group_name_H-M   'P 1'
#
loop_
_entity.id
_entity.type
_entity.pdbx_description
1 polymer ?
#
loop_
_entity_poly.entity_id
_entity_poly.type
_entity_poly.pdbx_seq_one_letter_code
_entity_poly.pdbx_strand_id
1 'polypeptide(L)'
;MKLTKEFVSSLGWAKALFDPSFDKCYCKDCYPTEYPNVTKAGNAEYVIPRGWVRLGLHVDVVTQEQHDIWNKWIVTFHGTTIIAAHSILAHRHFCLPGDKLIDGSVLGIRPGHIPDKKHIYTSPTIAYSSLPVYSPRKEFRSSRTNRVYEVQVVLQCRQKPTSFTAQSETVRAGSKRICPFIPNEKVEYYTDIRSAIVAYGLLVRFYEISDDCDF
;
A
#
# COMPACT_ATOMS: atom_id res chain seq x y z
N MET A 1 5.97 11.96 -10.33
CA MET A 1 7.24 11.82 -9.59
C MET A 1 7.59 13.05 -8.76
N LYS A 2 7.74 14.24 -9.36
CA LYS A 2 8.10 15.47 -8.64
C LYS A 2 7.17 15.82 -7.45
N LEU A 3 5.85 15.84 -7.69
CA LEU A 3 4.84 16.07 -6.63
C LEU A 3 4.88 14.99 -5.54
N THR A 4 5.08 13.73 -5.91
CA THR A 4 5.26 12.61 -4.96
C THR A 4 6.45 12.82 -4.03
N LYS A 5 7.60 13.25 -4.57
CA LYS A 5 8.80 13.51 -3.77
C LYS A 5 8.63 14.70 -2.83
N GLU A 6 7.90 15.73 -3.27
CA GLU A 6 7.54 16.88 -2.44
C GLU A 6 6.65 16.47 -1.26
N PHE A 7 5.55 15.75 -1.54
CA PHE A 7 4.65 15.22 -0.51
C PHE A 7 5.40 14.37 0.52
N VAL A 8 6.23 13.42 0.08
CA VAL A 8 6.96 12.56 1.01
C VAL A 8 8.01 13.34 1.81
N SER A 9 8.64 14.35 1.22
CA SER A 9 9.54 15.25 1.96
C SER A 9 8.79 16.02 3.05
N SER A 10 7.55 16.45 2.80
CA SER A 10 6.73 17.14 3.81
C SER A 10 6.26 16.24 4.96
N LEU A 11 6.37 14.91 4.81
CA LEU A 11 6.07 13.98 5.91
C LEU A 11 7.19 13.90 6.96
N GLY A 12 8.38 14.43 6.66
CA GLY A 12 9.52 14.40 7.58
C GLY A 12 10.09 13.00 7.84
N TRP A 13 9.79 12.02 6.98
CA TRP A 13 10.31 10.66 7.12
C TRP A 13 11.80 10.62 6.79
N ALA A 14 12.54 9.74 7.46
CA ALA A 14 13.97 9.59 7.24
C ALA A 14 14.26 9.19 5.78
N LYS A 15 15.13 9.94 5.10
CA LYS A 15 15.53 9.66 3.70
C LYS A 15 16.10 8.25 3.53
N ALA A 16 16.75 7.71 4.57
CA ALA A 16 17.33 6.36 4.61
C ALA A 16 16.28 5.23 4.51
N LEU A 17 14.97 5.53 4.59
CA LEU A 17 13.91 4.57 4.31
C LEU A 17 13.71 4.33 2.81
N PHE A 18 14.17 5.25 1.96
CA PHE A 18 13.87 5.27 0.52
C PHE A 18 15.08 4.89 -0.31
N ASP A 19 14.82 4.12 -1.36
CA ASP A 19 15.80 3.78 -2.39
C ASP A 19 15.29 4.29 -3.75
N PRO A 20 15.75 5.48 -4.20
CA PRO A 20 15.28 6.09 -5.43
C PRO A 20 15.60 5.29 -6.70
N SER A 21 16.53 4.32 -6.64
CA SER A 21 16.86 3.47 -7.80
C SER A 21 15.69 2.57 -8.21
N PHE A 22 14.75 2.35 -7.28
CA PHE A 22 13.53 1.56 -7.51
C PHE A 22 12.27 2.41 -7.63
N ASP A 23 12.38 3.74 -7.79
CA ASP A 23 11.22 4.59 -8.07
C ASP A 23 10.54 4.18 -9.40
N LYS A 24 9.21 4.17 -9.43
CA LYS A 24 8.45 3.84 -10.65
C LYS A 24 7.18 4.68 -10.76
N CYS A 25 6.90 5.17 -11.96
CA CYS A 25 5.66 5.86 -12.27
C CYS A 25 4.75 4.94 -13.10
N TYR A 26 3.48 4.85 -12.74
CA TYR A 26 2.47 4.05 -13.44
C TYR A 26 1.37 4.93 -14.05
N CYS A 27 1.65 6.21 -14.35
CA CYS A 27 0.74 7.03 -15.15
C CYS A 27 0.63 6.48 -16.58
N LYS A 28 -0.36 6.96 -17.34
CA LYS A 28 -0.59 6.55 -18.73
C LYS A 28 0.64 6.72 -19.64
N ASP A 29 1.50 7.70 -19.37
CA ASP A 29 2.69 7.96 -20.19
C ASP A 29 3.86 7.04 -19.81
N CYS A 30 4.03 6.74 -18.52
CA CYS A 30 5.13 5.89 -18.04
C CYS A 30 4.80 4.39 -18.05
N TYR A 31 3.53 4.03 -18.00
CA TYR A 31 3.04 2.66 -18.11
C TYR A 31 1.78 2.65 -18.99
N PRO A 32 1.95 2.65 -20.32
CA PRO A 32 0.85 2.75 -21.29
C PRO A 32 -0.18 1.62 -21.21
N THR A 33 -1.35 1.83 -21.80
CA THR A 33 -2.51 0.91 -21.71
C THR A 33 -2.27 -0.46 -22.34
N GLU A 34 -1.39 -0.52 -23.35
CA GLU A 34 -0.94 -1.73 -24.03
C GLU A 34 -0.10 -2.65 -23.14
N TYR A 35 0.47 -2.13 -22.04
CA TYR A 35 1.20 -2.97 -21.10
C TYR A 35 0.24 -3.84 -20.26
N PRO A 36 0.70 -4.99 -19.74
CA PRO A 36 -0.15 -5.87 -18.95
C PRO A 36 -0.76 -5.19 -17.72
N ASN A 37 -2.03 -5.47 -17.43
CA ASN A 37 -2.70 -5.03 -16.21
C ASN A 37 -2.40 -5.91 -15.00
N VAL A 38 -1.95 -7.13 -15.26
CA VAL A 38 -1.63 -8.16 -14.27
C VAL A 38 -0.25 -8.70 -14.61
N THR A 39 0.54 -9.03 -13.59
CA THR A 39 1.82 -9.71 -13.78
C THR A 39 2.05 -10.70 -12.64
N LYS A 40 3.08 -11.55 -12.79
CA LYS A 40 3.43 -12.58 -11.81
C LYS A 40 4.59 -12.15 -10.94
N ALA A 41 4.53 -12.52 -9.66
CA ALA A 41 5.63 -12.46 -8.73
C ALA A 41 5.59 -13.70 -7.83
N GLY A 42 6.71 -14.43 -7.74
CA GLY A 42 6.69 -15.77 -7.17
C GLY A 42 5.70 -16.66 -7.92
N ASN A 43 4.81 -17.30 -7.19
CA ASN A 43 3.80 -18.21 -7.74
C ASN A 43 2.39 -17.59 -7.88
N ALA A 44 2.23 -16.27 -7.72
CA ALA A 44 0.93 -15.61 -7.78
C ALA A 44 0.93 -14.39 -8.71
N GLU A 45 -0.27 -14.04 -9.15
CA GLU A 45 -0.54 -12.83 -9.94
C GLU A 45 -0.94 -11.66 -9.04
N TYR A 46 -0.56 -10.45 -9.46
CA TYR A 46 -0.99 -9.21 -8.83
C TYR A 46 -1.31 -8.14 -9.88
N VAL A 47 -2.17 -7.20 -9.49
CA VAL A 47 -2.61 -6.11 -10.37
C VAL A 47 -1.61 -4.97 -10.35
N ILE A 48 -1.21 -4.50 -11.54
CA ILE A 48 -0.31 -3.36 -11.69
C ILE A 48 -1.02 -2.08 -11.18
N PRO A 49 -0.36 -1.27 -10.32
CA PRO A 49 -0.99 -0.10 -9.71
C PRO A 49 -1.02 1.11 -10.67
N ARG A 50 -1.74 0.99 -11.78
CA ARG A 50 -1.92 2.07 -12.76
C ARG A 50 -2.48 3.34 -12.10
N GLY A 51 -1.92 4.49 -12.45
CA GLY A 51 -2.25 5.80 -11.86
C GLY A 51 -1.51 6.13 -10.56
N TRP A 52 -0.63 5.24 -10.08
CA TRP A 52 0.16 5.48 -8.87
C TRP A 52 1.63 5.79 -9.20
N VAL A 53 2.32 6.40 -8.24
CA VAL A 53 3.79 6.49 -8.22
C VAL A 53 4.29 5.65 -7.06
N ARG A 54 5.21 4.73 -7.33
CA ARG A 54 5.96 4.00 -6.30
C ARG A 54 7.25 4.76 -6.03
N LEU A 55 7.47 5.11 -4.77
CA LEU A 55 8.82 5.38 -4.27
C LEU A 55 9.43 4.07 -3.77
N GLY A 56 10.66 3.77 -4.21
CA GLY A 56 11.37 2.58 -3.74
C GLY A 56 11.68 2.69 -2.26
N LEU A 57 11.58 1.58 -1.53
CA LEU A 57 11.95 1.50 -0.12
C LEU A 57 13.17 0.60 0.05
N HIS A 58 14.04 0.96 0.98
CA HIS A 58 15.13 0.08 1.37
C HIS A 58 14.57 -1.16 2.08
N VAL A 59 14.98 -2.32 1.59
CA VAL A 59 14.74 -3.60 2.25
C VAL A 59 16.06 -4.09 2.85
N ASP A 60 16.01 -4.65 4.04
CA ASP A 60 17.18 -5.21 4.70
C ASP A 60 17.82 -6.34 3.86
N VAL A 61 19.14 -6.29 3.66
CA VAL A 61 19.86 -7.22 2.75
C VAL A 61 19.82 -8.65 3.29
N VAL A 62 19.94 -8.84 4.60
CA VAL A 62 19.87 -10.18 5.22
C VAL A 62 18.50 -10.80 4.96
N THR A 63 17.42 -10.02 5.13
CA THR A 63 16.06 -10.45 4.83
C THR A 63 15.90 -10.83 3.35
N GLN A 64 16.49 -10.06 2.44
CA GLN A 64 16.44 -10.35 1.00
C GLN A 64 17.14 -11.67 0.67
N GLU A 65 18.37 -11.86 1.14
CA GLU A 65 19.20 -13.02 0.81
C GLU A 65 18.70 -14.30 1.47
N GLN A 66 18.37 -14.25 2.76
CA GLN A 66 17.93 -15.41 3.52
C GLN A 66 16.61 -16.00 2.98
N HIS A 67 15.72 -15.15 2.49
CA HIS A 67 14.38 -15.57 2.05
C HIS A 67 14.20 -15.56 0.54
N ASP A 68 15.16 -15.03 -0.22
CA ASP A 68 15.08 -14.83 -1.67
C ASP A 68 13.75 -14.17 -2.06
N ILE A 69 13.43 -13.05 -1.38
CA ILE A 69 12.08 -12.45 -1.41
C ILE A 69 11.70 -11.97 -2.81
N TRP A 70 12.68 -11.64 -3.66
CA TRP A 70 12.42 -11.10 -4.98
C TRP A 70 11.90 -12.15 -5.96
N ASN A 71 12.39 -13.38 -5.81
CA ASN A 71 12.05 -14.50 -6.68
C ASN A 71 10.94 -15.38 -6.08
N LYS A 72 10.94 -15.61 -4.77
CA LYS A 72 10.01 -16.55 -4.12
C LYS A 72 8.73 -15.90 -3.61
N TRP A 73 8.79 -14.66 -3.12
CA TRP A 73 7.64 -14.05 -2.45
C TRP A 73 6.71 -13.37 -3.43
N ILE A 74 5.40 -13.51 -3.16
CA ILE A 74 4.35 -12.89 -3.96
C ILE A 74 4.33 -11.38 -3.71
N VAL A 75 3.70 -10.63 -4.62
CA VAL A 75 3.47 -9.19 -4.42
C VAL A 75 2.04 -8.96 -3.93
N THR A 76 1.92 -8.18 -2.87
CA THR A 76 0.63 -7.75 -2.31
C THR A 76 0.66 -6.26 -1.98
N PHE A 77 -0.50 -5.72 -1.63
CA PHE A 77 -0.70 -4.32 -1.28
C PHE A 77 -1.32 -4.24 0.12
N HIS A 78 -0.88 -3.27 0.91
CA HIS A 78 -1.40 -3.00 2.25
C HIS A 78 -1.89 -1.56 2.34
N GLY A 79 -3.20 -1.39 2.42
CA GLY A 79 -3.83 -0.09 2.67
C GLY A 79 -3.71 0.29 4.14
N THR A 80 -3.20 1.48 4.42
CA THR A 80 -3.04 1.94 5.80
C THR A 80 -3.03 3.46 5.90
N THR A 81 -3.00 4.00 7.13
CA THR A 81 -2.85 5.44 7.35
C THR A 81 -1.40 5.86 7.16
N ILE A 82 -1.15 7.15 6.90
CA ILE A 82 0.22 7.67 6.76
C ILE A 82 1.04 7.40 8.03
N ILE A 83 0.47 7.59 9.22
CA ILE A 83 1.20 7.34 10.48
C ILE A 83 1.49 5.86 10.71
N ALA A 84 0.57 4.97 10.35
CA ALA A 84 0.80 3.53 10.43
C ALA A 84 1.84 3.08 9.39
N ALA A 85 1.80 3.60 8.16
CA ALA A 85 2.85 3.37 7.16
C ALA A 85 4.22 3.81 7.70
N HIS A 86 4.31 5.02 8.29
CA HIS A 86 5.56 5.50 8.89
C HIS A 86 6.07 4.55 9.97
N SER A 87 5.19 4.10 10.86
CA SER A 87 5.52 3.17 11.95
C SER A 87 6.02 1.83 11.40
N ILE A 88 5.35 1.28 10.37
CA ILE A 88 5.77 0.02 9.74
C ILE A 88 7.18 0.13 9.16
N LEU A 89 7.49 1.25 8.49
CA LEU A 89 8.80 1.47 7.89
C LEU A 89 9.88 1.74 8.93
N ALA A 90 9.59 2.56 9.94
CA ALA A 90 10.51 2.88 11.01
C ALA A 90 10.85 1.65 11.87
N HIS A 91 9.85 0.84 12.21
CA HIS A 91 10.03 -0.39 12.99
C HIS A 91 10.52 -1.57 12.14
N ARG A 92 10.51 -1.43 10.81
CA ARG A 92 10.75 -2.52 9.84
C ARG A 92 9.85 -3.74 10.08
N HIS A 93 8.64 -3.49 10.57
CA HIS A 93 7.71 -4.54 10.96
C HIS A 93 6.27 -4.05 10.80
N PHE A 94 5.43 -4.86 10.16
CA PHE A 94 3.99 -4.63 10.12
C PHE A 94 3.38 -4.63 11.52
N CYS A 95 2.63 -3.57 11.82
CA CYS A 95 1.91 -3.41 13.07
C CYS A 95 0.66 -4.30 13.09
N LEU A 96 0.41 -4.94 14.23
CA LEU A 96 -0.85 -5.61 14.54
C LEU A 96 -1.75 -4.70 15.41
N PRO A 97 -3.07 -4.92 15.41
CA PRO A 97 -3.95 -4.23 16.34
C PRO A 97 -3.49 -4.40 17.79
N GLY A 98 -3.35 -3.27 18.50
CA GLY A 98 -2.78 -3.18 19.85
C GLY A 98 -1.33 -2.70 19.90
N ASP A 99 -0.60 -2.69 18.79
CA ASP A 99 0.76 -2.14 18.74
C ASP A 99 0.75 -0.61 18.89
N LYS A 100 1.80 -0.05 19.53
CA LYS A 100 2.04 1.39 19.55
C LYS A 100 2.65 1.86 18.24
N LEU A 101 2.12 2.95 17.70
CA LEU A 101 2.66 3.67 16.56
C LEU A 101 3.76 4.64 17.01
N ILE A 102 4.49 5.19 16.03
CA ILE A 102 5.62 6.11 16.27
C ILE A 102 5.21 7.42 16.96
N ASP A 103 3.94 7.81 16.88
CA ASP A 103 3.38 8.97 17.61
C ASP A 103 2.86 8.62 19.01
N GLY A 104 3.03 7.37 19.46
CA GLY A 104 2.56 6.87 20.76
C GLY A 104 1.10 6.42 20.78
N SER A 105 0.34 6.64 19.70
CA SER A 105 -1.03 6.14 19.58
C SER A 105 -1.06 4.60 19.45
N VAL A 106 -2.18 3.97 19.80
CA VAL A 106 -2.36 2.53 19.68
C VAL A 106 -3.12 2.22 18.40
N LEU A 107 -2.62 1.27 17.61
CA LEU A 107 -3.31 0.82 16.41
C LEU A 107 -4.61 0.09 16.81
N GLY A 108 -5.74 0.75 16.59
CA GLY A 108 -7.06 0.19 16.90
C GLY A 108 -7.46 -0.95 15.95
N ILE A 109 -8.39 -1.79 16.43
CA ILE A 109 -9.17 -2.69 15.58
C ILE A 109 -10.17 -1.82 14.79
N ARG A 110 -10.12 -1.84 13.46
CA ARG A 110 -11.03 -1.01 12.64
C ARG A 110 -12.46 -1.58 12.68
N PRO A 111 -13.50 -0.73 12.46
CA PRO A 111 -14.88 -1.21 12.31
C PRO A 111 -14.99 -2.27 11.21
N GLY A 112 -15.65 -3.40 11.49
CA GLY A 112 -15.80 -4.51 10.55
C GLY A 112 -14.83 -5.69 10.78
N HIS A 113 -13.80 -5.52 11.60
CA HIS A 113 -12.98 -6.65 12.06
C HIS A 113 -13.72 -7.44 13.15
N ILE A 114 -13.66 -8.77 13.07
CA ILE A 114 -14.18 -9.66 14.11
C ILE A 114 -13.38 -9.39 15.40
N PRO A 115 -14.03 -9.10 16.55
CA PRO A 115 -13.34 -8.99 17.83
C PRO A 115 -12.45 -10.24 17.99
N ASP A 116 -11.18 -10.04 18.35
CA ASP A 116 -10.14 -11.09 18.53
C ASP A 116 -9.28 -11.47 17.31
N LYS A 117 -9.60 -11.00 16.10
CA LYS A 117 -8.73 -11.23 14.93
C LYS A 117 -7.66 -10.15 14.79
N LYS A 118 -6.52 -10.35 15.46
CA LYS A 118 -5.30 -9.53 15.29
C LYS A 118 -4.51 -10.00 14.07
N HIS A 119 -4.90 -9.53 12.89
CA HIS A 119 -4.21 -9.85 11.64
C HIS A 119 -3.69 -8.61 10.91
N ILE A 120 -2.67 -8.83 10.09
CA ILE A 120 -2.24 -7.93 9.02
C ILE A 120 -3.03 -8.33 7.77
N TYR A 121 -3.61 -7.35 7.10
CA TYR A 121 -4.41 -7.56 5.90
C TYR A 121 -3.69 -7.01 4.68
N THR A 122 -3.67 -7.78 3.60
CA THR A 122 -3.11 -7.38 2.31
C THR A 122 -4.03 -7.82 1.18
N SER A 123 -3.70 -7.44 -0.05
CA SER A 123 -4.47 -7.82 -1.25
C SER A 123 -3.55 -8.01 -2.45
N PRO A 124 -3.88 -8.90 -3.41
CA PRO A 124 -3.17 -8.96 -4.69
C PRO A 124 -3.53 -7.78 -5.61
N THR A 125 -4.44 -6.89 -5.21
CA THR A 125 -4.85 -5.73 -5.98
C THR A 125 -4.83 -4.45 -5.17
N ILE A 126 -4.26 -3.40 -5.75
CA ILE A 126 -4.30 -2.08 -5.15
C ILE A 126 -5.72 -1.53 -5.05
N ALA A 127 -6.64 -1.94 -5.94
CA ALA A 127 -8.01 -1.43 -5.97
C ALA A 127 -8.75 -1.69 -4.65
N TYR A 128 -8.50 -2.85 -4.03
CA TYR A 128 -9.03 -3.19 -2.71
C TYR A 128 -8.27 -2.45 -1.60
N SER A 129 -6.94 -2.50 -1.64
CA SER A 129 -6.09 -1.86 -0.61
C SER A 129 -6.22 -0.33 -0.56
N SER A 130 -6.61 0.31 -1.66
CA SER A 130 -6.80 1.76 -1.73
C SER A 130 -8.21 2.23 -1.35
N LEU A 131 -9.12 1.32 -0.99
CA LEU A 131 -10.46 1.73 -0.54
C LEU A 131 -10.34 2.69 0.67
N PRO A 132 -11.20 3.72 0.78
CA PRO A 132 -11.06 4.75 1.81
C PRO A 132 -11.01 4.21 3.25
N VAL A 133 -11.68 3.10 3.53
CA VAL A 133 -11.65 2.42 4.84
C VAL A 133 -10.26 1.87 5.20
N TYR A 134 -9.45 1.51 4.21
CA TYR A 134 -8.09 0.98 4.40
C TYR A 134 -7.03 2.07 4.24
N SER A 135 -7.14 2.90 3.20
CA SER A 135 -6.22 3.99 2.87
C SER A 135 -6.97 5.32 2.84
N PRO A 136 -7.19 5.97 4.00
CA PRO A 136 -7.87 7.26 4.04
C PRO A 136 -7.07 8.32 3.29
N ARG A 137 -7.79 9.30 2.74
CA ARG A 137 -7.21 10.43 2.03
C ARG A 137 -6.73 11.48 3.03
N LYS A 138 -5.63 12.16 2.70
CA LYS A 138 -5.13 13.32 3.45
C LYS A 138 -4.94 14.50 2.52
N GLU A 139 -5.38 15.68 2.94
CA GLU A 139 -5.11 16.91 2.21
C GLU A 139 -3.60 17.22 2.16
N PHE A 140 -3.15 17.69 1.01
CA PHE A 140 -1.79 18.17 0.78
C PHE A 140 -1.82 19.38 -0.14
N ARG A 141 -1.28 20.51 0.33
CA ARG A 141 -1.04 21.70 -0.49
C ARG A 141 0.40 21.67 -1.00
N SER A 142 0.57 21.66 -2.32
CA SER A 142 1.90 21.77 -2.91
C SER A 142 2.47 23.16 -2.67
N SER A 143 3.65 23.26 -2.08
CA SER A 143 4.37 24.52 -1.92
C SER A 143 4.90 25.05 -3.26
N ARG A 144 4.98 24.18 -4.27
CA ARG A 144 5.49 24.51 -5.61
C ARG A 144 4.45 25.09 -6.54
N THR A 145 3.20 24.64 -6.42
CA THR A 145 2.10 25.05 -7.32
C THR A 145 0.96 25.75 -6.59
N ASN A 146 0.98 25.78 -5.26
CA ASN A 146 -0.10 26.22 -4.37
C ASN A 146 -1.44 25.44 -4.51
N ARG A 147 -1.47 24.40 -5.34
CA ARG A 147 -2.65 23.55 -5.56
C ARG A 147 -2.87 22.61 -4.40
N VAL A 148 -4.14 22.27 -4.17
CA VAL A 148 -4.57 21.36 -3.11
C VAL A 148 -4.92 20.00 -3.71
N TYR A 149 -4.47 18.95 -3.03
CA TYR A 149 -4.70 17.57 -3.42
C TYR A 149 -5.22 16.78 -2.23
N GLU A 150 -6.08 15.80 -2.49
CA GLU A 150 -6.21 14.64 -1.61
C GLU A 150 -5.17 13.59 -1.99
N VAL A 151 -4.47 13.03 -1.01
CA VAL A 151 -3.40 12.06 -1.23
C VAL A 151 -3.72 10.77 -0.50
N GLN A 152 -3.52 9.64 -1.20
CA GLN A 152 -3.58 8.30 -0.62
C GLN A 152 -2.21 7.63 -0.65
N VAL A 153 -1.97 6.76 0.34
CA VAL A 153 -0.76 5.95 0.42
C VAL A 153 -1.10 4.47 0.60
N VAL A 154 -0.37 3.61 -0.10
CA VAL A 154 -0.48 2.15 0.01
C VAL A 154 0.94 1.57 0.06
N LEU A 155 1.19 0.58 0.91
CA LEU A 155 2.47 -0.13 0.89
C LEU A 155 2.41 -1.25 -0.15
N GLN A 156 3.36 -1.27 -1.08
CA GLN A 156 3.62 -2.42 -1.93
C GLN A 156 4.54 -3.38 -1.19
N CYS A 157 4.13 -4.63 -1.11
CA CYS A 157 4.71 -5.60 -0.21
C CYS A 157 5.17 -6.86 -0.96
N ARG A 158 6.24 -7.48 -0.48
CA ARG A 158 6.52 -8.89 -0.69
C ARG A 158 5.90 -9.66 0.46
N GLN A 159 5.22 -10.75 0.17
CA GLN A 159 4.60 -11.60 1.19
C GLN A 159 4.99 -13.05 0.97
N LYS A 160 5.41 -13.70 2.06
CA LYS A 160 5.87 -15.08 2.04
C LYS A 160 4.71 -15.98 1.54
N PRO A 161 4.94 -16.87 0.56
CA PRO A 161 3.93 -17.84 0.16
C PRO A 161 3.54 -18.70 1.37
N THR A 162 2.29 -19.18 1.39
CA THR A 162 1.71 -20.01 2.45
C THR A 162 1.66 -19.39 3.86
N SER A 163 2.03 -18.12 4.02
CA SER A 163 2.00 -17.43 5.31
C SER A 163 0.69 -16.68 5.57
N PHE A 164 -0.34 -16.90 4.76
CA PHE A 164 -1.59 -16.15 4.81
C PHE A 164 -2.75 -17.02 4.33
N THR A 165 -3.95 -16.61 4.72
CA THR A 165 -5.19 -17.18 4.23
C THR A 165 -5.86 -16.17 3.31
N ALA A 166 -6.32 -16.62 2.15
CA ALA A 166 -7.15 -15.82 1.25
C ALA A 166 -8.63 -15.94 1.65
N GLN A 167 -9.35 -14.82 1.57
CA GLN A 167 -10.77 -14.76 1.85
C GLN A 167 -11.50 -13.74 0.96
N SER A 168 -12.82 -13.77 1.06
CA SER A 168 -13.70 -12.81 0.45
C SER A 168 -13.52 -11.40 1.01
N GLU A 169 -13.93 -10.41 0.23
CA GLU A 169 -14.02 -9.02 0.65
C GLU A 169 -14.84 -8.86 1.94
N THR A 170 -14.44 -7.91 2.80
CA THR A 170 -15.08 -7.62 4.09
C THR A 170 -15.78 -6.25 4.11
N VAL A 171 -15.76 -5.51 2.99
CA VAL A 171 -16.36 -4.17 2.86
C VAL A 171 -17.83 -4.21 2.42
N ARG A 172 -18.42 -5.39 2.29
CA ARG A 172 -19.81 -5.62 1.88
C ARG A 172 -20.13 -4.95 0.55
N ALA A 173 -19.26 -5.15 -0.44
CA ALA A 173 -19.43 -4.61 -1.79
C ALA A 173 -20.68 -5.14 -2.52
N GLY A 174 -21.31 -6.20 -2.01
CA GLY A 174 -22.47 -6.82 -2.64
C GLY A 174 -22.11 -7.40 -4.00
N SER A 175 -22.91 -7.12 -5.02
CA SER A 175 -22.62 -7.53 -6.41
C SER A 175 -21.58 -6.66 -7.12
N LYS A 176 -21.11 -5.57 -6.49
CA LYS A 176 -20.13 -4.67 -7.11
C LYS A 176 -18.75 -5.33 -7.12
N ARG A 177 -18.21 -5.50 -8.32
CA ARG A 177 -16.84 -5.98 -8.50
C ARG A 177 -15.83 -4.89 -8.12
N ILE A 178 -14.95 -5.18 -7.15
CA ILE A 178 -13.96 -4.19 -6.66
C ILE A 178 -12.77 -4.09 -7.61
N CYS A 179 -12.34 -5.21 -8.17
CA CYS A 179 -11.24 -5.28 -9.11
C CYS A 179 -11.65 -6.05 -10.38
N PRO A 180 -11.38 -5.52 -11.58
CA PRO A 180 -11.73 -6.21 -12.83
C PRO A 180 -10.91 -7.49 -13.07
N PHE A 181 -9.80 -7.68 -12.35
CA PHE A 181 -8.88 -8.82 -12.55
C PHE A 181 -8.91 -9.84 -11.43
N ILE A 182 -9.22 -9.42 -10.19
CA ILE A 182 -9.26 -10.30 -9.02
C ILE A 182 -10.72 -10.45 -8.56
N PRO A 183 -11.23 -11.68 -8.39
CA PRO A 183 -12.58 -11.93 -7.88
C PRO A 183 -12.69 -11.49 -6.41
N ASN A 184 -13.87 -11.02 -6.00
CA ASN A 184 -14.10 -10.52 -4.63
C ASN A 184 -13.88 -11.62 -3.57
N GLU A 185 -14.07 -12.89 -3.93
CA GLU A 185 -13.91 -14.08 -3.06
C GLU A 185 -12.45 -14.40 -2.71
N LYS A 186 -11.49 -13.76 -3.39
CA LYS A 186 -10.04 -13.98 -3.19
C LYS A 186 -9.25 -12.67 -3.05
N VAL A 187 -9.93 -11.57 -2.77
CA VAL A 187 -9.35 -10.23 -2.84
C VAL A 187 -8.63 -9.82 -1.55
N GLU A 188 -8.93 -10.46 -0.43
CA GLU A 188 -8.35 -10.12 0.88
C GLU A 188 -7.50 -11.27 1.41
N TYR A 189 -6.27 -10.96 1.80
CA TYR A 189 -5.35 -11.89 2.45
C TYR A 189 -5.14 -11.44 3.88
N TYR A 190 -5.07 -12.38 4.82
CA TYR A 190 -4.79 -12.07 6.23
C TYR A 190 -3.77 -13.03 6.83
N THR A 191 -3.01 -12.53 7.81
CA THR A 191 -2.02 -13.30 8.56
C THR A 191 -1.78 -12.69 9.93
N ASP A 192 -1.50 -13.50 10.94
CA ASP A 192 -0.94 -13.09 12.23
C ASP A 192 0.58 -13.37 12.33
N ILE A 193 1.18 -13.93 11.28
CA ILE A 193 2.61 -14.27 11.27
C ILE A 193 3.43 -13.00 11.09
N ARG A 194 4.15 -12.65 12.16
CA ARG A 194 5.15 -11.58 12.19
C ARG A 194 6.26 -11.84 11.16
N SER A 195 6.81 -10.77 10.59
CA SER A 195 7.86 -10.82 9.56
C SER A 195 7.54 -11.61 8.26
N ALA A 196 6.28 -11.99 8.03
CA ALA A 196 5.87 -12.66 6.80
C ALA A 196 5.60 -11.69 5.62
N ILE A 197 5.66 -10.38 5.88
CA ILE A 197 5.40 -9.31 4.93
C ILE A 197 6.51 -8.27 5.03
N VAL A 198 7.03 -7.85 3.89
CA VAL A 198 8.09 -6.85 3.77
C VAL A 198 7.62 -5.77 2.80
N ALA A 199 7.53 -4.52 3.28
CA ALA A 199 7.23 -3.38 2.41
C ALA A 199 8.47 -3.02 1.58
N TYR A 200 8.30 -2.85 0.27
CA TYR A 200 9.39 -2.47 -0.65
C TYR A 200 9.05 -1.29 -1.56
N GLY A 201 7.83 -0.77 -1.48
CA GLY A 201 7.43 0.44 -2.16
C GLY A 201 6.37 1.22 -1.40
N LEU A 202 6.50 2.55 -1.37
CA LEU A 202 5.42 3.45 -0.97
C LEU A 202 4.70 3.93 -2.23
N LEU A 203 3.48 3.46 -2.44
CA LEU A 203 2.63 3.89 -3.55
C LEU A 203 1.85 5.13 -3.12
N VAL A 204 1.90 6.17 -3.94
CA VAL A 204 1.23 7.45 -3.71
C VAL A 204 0.36 7.80 -4.91
N ARG A 205 -0.86 8.25 -4.65
CA ARG A 205 -1.79 8.79 -5.65
C ARG A 205 -2.38 10.10 -5.18
N PHE A 206 -2.50 11.03 -6.13
CA PHE A 206 -3.07 12.36 -5.92
C PHE A 206 -4.43 12.45 -6.61
N TYR A 207 -5.35 13.16 -5.98
CA TYR A 207 -6.61 13.62 -6.53
C TYR A 207 -6.59 15.14 -6.39
N GLU A 208 -6.58 15.87 -7.50
CA GLU A 208 -6.64 17.33 -7.48
C GLU A 208 -8.04 17.75 -7.00
N ILE A 209 -8.08 18.65 -6.03
CA ILE A 209 -9.31 19.28 -5.58
C ILE A 209 -9.45 20.52 -6.46
N SER A 210 -10.38 20.52 -7.42
CA SER A 210 -10.69 21.74 -8.16
C SER A 210 -11.51 22.67 -7.27
N ASP A 211 -11.25 23.97 -7.36
CA ASP A 211 -12.03 25.03 -6.70
C ASP A 211 -13.39 25.27 -7.39
N ASP A 212 -13.99 24.25 -8.02
CA ASP A 212 -15.33 24.36 -8.63
C ASP A 212 -16.41 24.33 -7.55
N CYS A 213 -16.34 25.30 -6.63
CA CYS A 213 -17.49 25.86 -5.96
C CYS A 213 -18.06 26.95 -6.88
N ASP A 214 -18.69 26.54 -7.98
CA ASP A 214 -19.68 27.41 -8.61
C ASP A 214 -20.87 27.50 -7.65
N PHE A 215 -21.09 28.71 -7.12
CA PHE A 215 -22.28 29.11 -6.37
C PHE A 215 -23.52 29.15 -7.27
#